data_AF-A0A4P9YRG4-F1
#
_entry.id   AF-A0A4P9YRG4-F1
#
_cell.length_a   1.000
_cell.length_b   1.000
_cell.length_c   1.000
_cell.angle_alpha   90.00
_cell.angle_beta   90.00
_cell.angle_gamma   90.00
#
_symmetry.space_group_name_H-M   'P 1'
#
loop_
_entity.id
_entity.type
_entity.pdbx_description
1 polymer ?
#
loop_
_entity_poly.entity_id
_entity_poly.type
_entity_poly.pdbx_seq_one_letter_code
_entity_poly.pdbx_strand_id
1 'polypeptide(L)'
;MNTLMQDSNIKKVVTGKILALIILNAIIDLEANFLIVTSFEYASVTSIVLANSMTVPFAMIMSVIFFKTKYRKQHFIGVIFCLLGLIFLIVQTNQPANDLQSSSYMKGMLLAVGGAFLYALANTVQEYLLNYVGSYEYLGLLSAFGLIFGISQSFALEYHKITQMDSSNATFLAFYALAIFVFYSLVPFVILHTSATALNLSLLTTYIYTLIGYMILFNQKLEYWYFGSFSLVLAGLALFYLTPEQTFDIKGESEV
;
A
#
# COMPACT_ATOMS: atom_id res chain seq x y z
N MET A 1 -2.63 21.32 -31.76
CA MET A 1 -1.75 20.49 -32.61
C MET A 1 -0.38 21.15 -32.69
N ASN A 2 0.37 21.10 -31.56
CA ASN A 2 1.82 21.36 -31.46
C ASN A 2 2.29 21.34 -29.98
N THR A 3 2.07 20.21 -29.31
CA THR A 3 2.74 19.87 -28.03
C THR A 3 3.10 18.37 -27.96
N LEU A 4 3.13 17.67 -29.11
CA LEU A 4 3.51 16.25 -29.22
C LEU A 4 4.95 16.04 -29.70
N MET A 5 5.81 17.05 -29.60
CA MET A 5 7.18 16.99 -30.15
C MET A 5 8.23 17.43 -29.13
N GLN A 6 8.35 16.68 -28.05
CA GLN A 6 9.60 16.60 -27.29
C GLN A 6 9.81 15.21 -26.68
N ASP A 7 9.52 14.17 -27.44
CA ASP A 7 9.77 12.78 -27.06
C ASP A 7 10.91 12.19 -27.90
N SER A 8 12.02 12.93 -27.99
CA SER A 8 13.20 12.55 -28.74
C SER A 8 14.41 12.41 -27.82
N ASN A 9 14.84 11.15 -27.64
CA ASN A 9 16.11 10.68 -27.04
C ASN A 9 16.10 10.15 -25.59
N ILE A 10 15.19 9.24 -25.26
CA ILE A 10 15.50 8.21 -24.25
C ILE A 10 15.66 6.90 -24.99
N LYS A 11 16.89 6.37 -25.06
CA LYS A 11 17.10 4.96 -25.42
C LYS A 11 16.46 4.10 -24.33
N LYS A 12 15.18 3.78 -24.51
CA LYS A 12 14.37 2.82 -23.74
C LYS A 12 14.91 1.41 -23.96
N VAL A 13 16.06 1.11 -23.38
CA VAL A 13 16.58 -0.26 -23.35
C VAL A 13 16.55 -0.70 -21.90
N VAL A 14 15.61 -1.59 -21.59
CA VAL A 14 15.57 -2.28 -20.30
C VAL A 14 16.90 -3.01 -20.15
N THR A 15 17.78 -2.43 -19.35
CA THR A 15 19.08 -3.02 -19.03
C THR A 15 18.85 -4.18 -18.07
N GLY A 16 19.73 -5.19 -18.07
CA GLY A 16 19.60 -6.35 -17.17
C GLY A 16 19.42 -5.97 -15.68
N LYS A 17 20.03 -4.86 -15.23
CA LYS A 17 19.83 -4.32 -13.88
C LYS A 17 18.41 -3.80 -13.62
N ILE A 18 17.83 -3.08 -14.59
CA ILE A 18 16.48 -2.54 -14.50
C ILE A 18 15.47 -3.70 -14.53
N LEU A 19 15.68 -4.67 -15.41
CA LEU A 19 14.85 -5.89 -15.44
C LEU A 19 14.88 -6.63 -14.10
N ALA A 20 16.07 -6.80 -13.51
CA ALA A 20 16.20 -7.44 -12.21
C ALA A 20 15.44 -6.68 -11.09
N LEU A 21 15.46 -5.35 -11.12
CA LEU A 21 14.67 -4.53 -10.19
C LEU A 21 13.16 -4.68 -10.43
N ILE A 22 12.69 -4.78 -11.67
CA ILE A 22 11.27 -5.03 -11.96
C ILE A 22 10.86 -6.41 -11.43
N ILE A 23 11.68 -7.45 -11.66
CA ILE A 23 11.42 -8.81 -11.17
C ILE A 23 11.35 -8.81 -9.64
N LEU A 24 12.30 -8.15 -8.97
CA LEU A 24 12.29 -8.02 -7.52
C LEU A 24 11.03 -7.28 -7.04
N ASN A 25 10.65 -6.20 -7.71
CA ASN A 25 9.47 -5.43 -7.36
C ASN A 25 8.18 -6.24 -7.53
N ALA A 26 8.10 -7.12 -8.54
CA ALA A 26 6.96 -8.03 -8.73
C ALA A 26 6.80 -8.99 -7.53
N ILE A 27 7.92 -9.48 -6.97
CA ILE A 27 7.89 -10.33 -5.77
C ILE A 27 7.48 -9.50 -4.54
N ILE A 28 8.05 -8.31 -4.35
CA ILE A 28 7.73 -7.45 -3.20
C ILE A 28 6.26 -7.05 -3.21
N ASP A 29 5.71 -6.65 -4.36
CA ASP A 29 4.30 -6.27 -4.51
C ASP A 29 3.36 -7.47 -4.30
N LEU A 30 3.72 -8.65 -4.83
CA LEU A 30 2.97 -9.90 -4.59
C LEU A 30 2.92 -10.23 -3.09
N GLU A 31 4.06 -10.18 -2.40
CA GLU A 31 4.13 -10.46 -0.96
C GLU A 31 3.39 -9.40 -0.13
N ALA A 32 3.45 -8.12 -0.52
CA ALA A 32 2.68 -7.07 0.13
C ALA A 32 1.17 -7.36 0.12
N ASN A 33 0.64 -7.73 -1.05
CA ASN A 33 -0.75 -8.13 -1.21
C ASN A 33 -1.06 -9.39 -0.41
N PHE A 34 -0.21 -10.41 -0.51
CA PHE A 34 -0.42 -11.68 0.20
C PHE A 34 -0.48 -11.47 1.72
N LEU A 35 0.43 -10.69 2.30
CA LEU A 35 0.44 -10.42 3.74
C LEU A 35 -0.82 -9.67 4.19
N ILE A 36 -1.25 -8.66 3.43
CA ILE A 36 -2.44 -7.85 3.77
C ILE A 36 -3.71 -8.69 3.62
N VAL A 37 -3.88 -9.43 2.53
CA VAL A 37 -5.04 -10.30 2.33
C VAL A 37 -5.09 -11.38 3.42
N THR A 38 -3.95 -11.99 3.72
CA THR A 38 -3.84 -13.01 4.79
C THR A 38 -4.13 -12.42 6.16
N SER A 39 -3.82 -11.15 6.41
CA SER A 39 -4.09 -10.51 7.72
C SER A 39 -5.59 -10.46 8.05
N PHE A 40 -6.47 -10.36 7.04
CA PHE A 40 -7.93 -10.37 7.22
C PHE A 40 -8.48 -11.70 7.75
N GLU A 41 -7.70 -12.79 7.73
CA GLU A 41 -8.08 -14.04 8.41
C GLU A 41 -7.96 -13.95 9.94
N TYR A 42 -7.20 -12.98 10.46
CA TYR A 42 -6.81 -12.92 11.88
C TYR A 42 -7.34 -11.71 12.64
N ALA A 43 -7.62 -10.60 11.95
CA ALA A 43 -8.05 -9.35 12.56
C ALA A 43 -9.21 -8.70 11.79
N SER A 44 -9.91 -7.77 12.44
CA SER A 44 -11.03 -7.07 11.84
C SER A 44 -10.57 -6.18 10.68
N VAL A 45 -11.47 -5.92 9.72
CA VAL A 45 -11.21 -5.01 8.60
C VAL A 45 -10.71 -3.65 9.10
N THR A 46 -11.34 -3.11 10.15
CA THR A 46 -10.96 -1.83 10.75
C THR A 46 -9.55 -1.86 11.33
N SER A 47 -9.18 -2.92 12.06
CA SER A 47 -7.84 -3.05 12.64
C SER A 47 -6.75 -3.09 11.56
N ILE A 48 -7.00 -3.84 10.49
CA ILE A 48 -6.03 -4.01 9.39
C ILE A 48 -5.88 -2.73 8.59
N VAL A 49 -6.97 -2.05 8.31
CA VAL A 49 -6.96 -0.76 7.62
C VAL A 49 -6.19 0.29 8.43
N LEU A 50 -6.38 0.32 9.76
CA LEU A 50 -5.60 1.17 10.66
C LEU A 50 -4.11 0.77 10.71
N ALA A 51 -3.80 -0.52 10.75
CA ALA A 51 -2.41 -0.99 10.67
C ALA A 51 -1.76 -0.61 9.32
N ASN A 52 -2.50 -0.73 8.22
CA ASN A 52 -2.04 -0.39 6.88
C ASN A 52 -1.84 1.13 6.69
N SER A 53 -2.29 1.98 7.62
CA SER A 53 -1.92 3.40 7.60
C SER A 53 -0.43 3.63 7.88
N MET A 54 0.29 2.61 8.41
CA MET A 54 1.75 2.62 8.55
C MET A 54 2.50 2.70 7.22
N THR A 55 1.83 2.43 6.10
CA THR A 55 2.42 2.64 4.77
C THR A 55 2.89 4.09 4.59
N VAL A 56 2.23 5.08 5.20
CA VAL A 56 2.65 6.50 5.10
C VAL A 56 3.99 6.75 5.82
N PRO A 57 4.17 6.43 7.11
CA PRO A 57 5.48 6.46 7.76
C PRO A 57 6.57 5.71 7.00
N PHE A 58 6.28 4.51 6.49
CA PHE A 58 7.27 3.74 5.74
C PHE A 58 7.60 4.37 4.39
N ALA A 59 6.61 4.92 3.68
CA ALA A 59 6.81 5.62 2.41
C ALA A 59 7.65 6.88 2.60
N MET A 60 7.43 7.62 3.69
CA MET A 60 8.28 8.75 4.07
C MET A 60 9.73 8.32 4.25
N ILE A 61 9.99 7.23 4.98
CA ILE A 61 11.35 6.70 5.18
C ILE A 61 11.97 6.27 3.83
N MET A 62 11.21 5.54 3.00
CA MET A 62 11.67 5.08 1.69
C MET A 62 11.98 6.25 0.75
N SER A 63 11.15 7.29 0.77
CA SER A 63 11.38 8.51 -0.02
C SER A 63 12.66 9.24 0.40
N VAL A 64 12.99 9.28 1.69
CA VAL A 64 14.28 9.83 2.15
C VAL A 64 15.45 8.99 1.63
N ILE A 65 15.33 7.67 1.67
CA ILE A 65 16.41 6.75 1.26
C ILE A 65 16.64 6.80 -0.26
N PHE A 66 15.58 6.72 -1.07
CA PHE A 66 15.65 6.61 -2.53
C PHE A 66 15.78 7.96 -3.22
N PHE A 67 15.00 8.94 -2.79
CA PHE A 67 14.88 10.24 -3.46
C PHE A 67 15.54 11.38 -2.69
N LYS A 68 16.07 11.14 -1.49
CA LYS A 68 16.70 12.15 -0.62
C LYS A 68 15.78 13.35 -0.33
N THR A 69 14.47 13.10 -0.25
CA THR A 69 13.48 14.12 0.09
C THR A 69 13.73 14.70 1.48
N LYS A 70 13.43 15.99 1.66
CA LYS A 70 13.58 16.65 2.97
C LYS A 70 12.21 16.86 3.59
N TYR A 71 12.05 16.33 4.80
CA TYR A 71 10.83 16.48 5.57
C TYR A 71 10.99 17.49 6.70
N ARG A 72 9.97 18.34 6.85
CA ARG A 72 9.83 19.26 7.99
C ARG A 72 9.49 18.51 9.28
N LYS A 73 9.78 19.12 10.44
CA LYS A 73 9.46 18.57 11.78
C LYS A 73 7.99 18.14 11.93
N GLN A 74 7.07 18.80 11.24
CA GLN A 74 5.65 18.47 11.24
C GLN A 74 5.40 17.02 10.74
N HIS A 75 6.00 16.58 9.64
CA HIS A 75 5.83 15.20 9.16
C HIS A 75 6.21 14.15 10.22
N PHE A 76 7.29 14.39 10.97
CA PHE A 76 7.70 13.51 12.07
C PHE A 76 6.68 13.48 13.20
N ILE A 77 6.07 14.62 13.53
CA ILE A 77 4.95 14.67 14.48
C ILE A 77 3.79 13.82 13.94
N GLY A 78 3.45 13.96 12.66
CA GLY A 78 2.41 13.14 12.01
C GLY A 78 2.66 11.64 12.16
N VAL A 79 3.89 11.19 11.92
CA VAL A 79 4.31 9.79 12.11
C VAL A 79 4.12 9.34 13.56
N ILE A 80 4.46 10.17 14.55
CA ILE A 80 4.25 9.85 15.97
C ILE A 80 2.76 9.63 16.26
N PHE A 81 1.87 10.48 15.74
CA PHE A 81 0.43 10.31 15.89
C PHE A 81 -0.08 9.01 15.28
N CYS A 82 0.40 8.64 14.08
CA CYS A 82 0.04 7.37 13.46
C CYS A 82 0.51 6.16 14.30
N LEU A 83 1.74 6.22 14.85
CA LEU A 83 2.27 5.17 15.72
C LEU A 83 1.48 5.05 17.03
N LEU A 84 1.14 6.17 17.66
CA LEU A 84 0.32 6.19 18.87
C LEU A 84 -1.08 5.62 18.60
N GLY A 85 -1.68 5.94 17.46
CA GLY A 85 -2.97 5.37 17.05
C GLY A 85 -2.92 3.85 16.90
N LEU A 86 -1.86 3.31 16.29
CA LEU A 86 -1.65 1.87 16.16
C LEU A 86 -1.41 1.19 17.53
N ILE A 87 -0.57 1.79 18.39
CA ILE A 87 -0.31 1.25 19.73
C ILE A 87 -1.61 1.24 20.54
N PHE A 88 -2.36 2.34 20.53
CA PHE A 88 -3.64 2.44 21.22
C PHE A 88 -4.64 1.37 20.73
N LEU A 89 -4.73 1.18 19.40
CA LEU A 89 -5.53 0.11 18.81
C LEU A 89 -5.15 -1.26 19.38
N ILE A 90 -3.86 -1.63 19.26
CA ILE A 90 -3.36 -2.94 19.70
C ILE A 90 -3.63 -3.18 21.18
N VAL A 91 -3.39 -2.17 22.03
CA VAL A 91 -3.63 -2.26 23.48
C VAL A 91 -5.11 -2.50 23.79
N GLN A 92 -6.00 -1.78 23.13
CA GLN A 92 -7.44 -1.91 23.39
C GLN A 92 -8.02 -3.22 22.88
N THR A 93 -7.51 -3.72 21.76
CA THR A 93 -7.97 -5.00 21.17
C THR A 93 -7.37 -6.23 21.84
N ASN A 94 -6.21 -6.11 22.52
CA ASN A 94 -5.53 -7.22 23.21
C ASN A 94 -5.85 -7.30 24.71
N GLN A 95 -7.03 -6.84 25.15
CA GLN A 95 -7.42 -7.04 26.54
C GLN A 95 -7.58 -8.55 26.85
N PRO A 96 -7.14 -9.01 28.04
CA PRO A 96 -6.97 -10.42 28.35
C PRO A 96 -8.32 -11.11 28.57
N ALA A 97 -8.97 -11.54 27.50
CA ALA A 97 -10.13 -12.42 27.54
C ALA A 97 -9.77 -13.88 27.20
N ASN A 98 -8.73 -14.13 26.38
CA ASN A 98 -8.18 -15.46 26.04
C ASN A 98 -6.80 -15.35 25.34
N ASP A 99 -5.77 -16.01 25.86
CA ASP A 99 -4.38 -15.93 25.35
C ASP A 99 -4.18 -16.45 23.92
N LEU A 100 -5.00 -17.42 23.48
CA LEU A 100 -4.94 -17.95 22.11
C LEU A 100 -5.52 -16.98 21.07
N GLN A 101 -6.52 -16.21 21.47
CA GLN A 101 -7.18 -15.23 20.60
C GLN A 101 -6.31 -13.97 20.43
N SER A 102 -5.63 -13.54 21.50
CA SER A 102 -4.68 -12.43 21.45
C SER A 102 -3.44 -12.75 20.60
N SER A 103 -2.93 -13.99 20.67
CA SER A 103 -1.82 -14.45 19.82
C SER A 103 -2.17 -14.42 18.32
N SER A 104 -3.36 -14.92 17.97
CA SER A 104 -3.85 -14.91 16.58
C SER A 104 -4.04 -13.48 16.06
N TYR A 105 -4.62 -12.60 16.88
CA TYR A 105 -4.79 -11.19 16.52
C TYR A 105 -3.44 -10.49 16.28
N MET A 106 -2.45 -10.71 17.15
CA MET A 106 -1.11 -10.13 16.99
C MET A 106 -0.45 -10.58 15.69
N LYS A 107 -0.62 -11.85 15.30
CA LYS A 107 -0.16 -12.35 13.99
C LYS A 107 -0.78 -11.53 12.86
N GLY A 108 -2.09 -11.28 12.89
CA GLY A 108 -2.77 -10.42 11.93
C GLY A 108 -2.18 -9.02 11.85
N MET A 109 -1.96 -8.38 13.01
CA MET A 109 -1.38 -7.04 13.08
C MET A 109 0.06 -6.99 12.54
N LEU A 110 0.89 -7.98 12.85
CA LEU A 110 2.26 -8.07 12.32
C LEU A 110 2.29 -8.28 10.80
N LEU A 111 1.41 -9.14 10.28
CA LEU A 111 1.25 -9.33 8.83
C LEU A 111 0.81 -8.02 8.16
N ALA A 112 -0.15 -7.30 8.74
CA ALA A 112 -0.62 -6.03 8.20
C ALA A 112 0.47 -4.94 8.19
N VAL A 113 1.23 -4.80 9.29
CA VAL A 113 2.36 -3.84 9.34
C VAL A 113 3.49 -4.25 8.38
N GLY A 114 3.78 -5.55 8.26
CA GLY A 114 4.75 -6.06 7.29
C GLY A 114 4.33 -5.79 5.84
N GLY A 115 3.07 -6.04 5.50
CA GLY A 115 2.52 -5.70 4.20
C GLY A 115 2.53 -4.19 3.92
N ALA A 116 2.22 -3.37 4.93
CA ALA A 116 2.29 -1.91 4.83
C ALA A 116 3.70 -1.41 4.48
N PHE A 117 4.74 -2.03 5.06
CA PHE A 117 6.14 -1.77 4.74
C PHE A 117 6.49 -2.19 3.31
N LEU A 118 6.08 -3.39 2.90
CA LEU A 118 6.34 -3.87 1.53
C LEU A 118 5.62 -3.02 0.48
N TYR A 119 4.38 -2.56 0.74
CA TYR A 119 3.69 -1.61 -0.14
C TYR A 119 4.44 -0.29 -0.28
N ALA A 120 4.93 0.27 0.83
CA ALA A 120 5.73 1.49 0.77
C ALA A 120 7.00 1.31 -0.08
N LEU A 121 7.68 0.17 0.10
CA LEU A 121 8.86 -0.18 -0.69
C LEU A 121 8.50 -0.38 -2.18
N ALA A 122 7.47 -1.16 -2.48
CA ALA A 122 7.01 -1.46 -3.83
C ALA A 122 6.62 -0.19 -4.59
N ASN A 123 5.85 0.69 -3.94
CA ASN A 123 5.42 1.96 -4.53
C ASN A 123 6.61 2.90 -4.79
N THR A 124 7.59 2.96 -3.88
CA THR A 124 8.80 3.79 -4.05
C THR A 124 9.69 3.26 -5.19
N VAL A 125 9.90 1.95 -5.24
CA VAL A 125 10.67 1.31 -6.32
C VAL A 125 9.94 1.44 -7.66
N GLN A 126 8.62 1.33 -7.66
CA GLN A 126 7.78 1.60 -8.82
C GLN A 126 7.96 3.03 -9.33
N GLU A 127 7.86 4.04 -8.47
CA GLU A 127 8.13 5.44 -8.84
C GLU A 127 9.52 5.62 -9.46
N TYR A 128 10.54 5.00 -8.87
CA TYR A 128 11.88 5.01 -9.43
C TYR A 128 11.91 4.39 -10.83
N LEU A 129 11.36 3.18 -11.01
CA LEU A 129 11.43 2.44 -12.28
C LEU A 129 10.61 3.08 -13.41
N LEU A 130 9.48 3.71 -13.08
CA LEU A 130 8.62 4.40 -14.04
C LEU A 130 9.37 5.53 -14.75
N ASN A 131 10.29 6.21 -14.06
CA ASN A 131 11.13 7.26 -14.63
C ASN A 131 12.16 6.75 -15.65
N TYR A 132 12.48 5.44 -15.66
CA TYR A 132 13.46 4.87 -16.61
C TYR A 132 12.82 4.10 -17.77
N VAL A 133 11.73 3.36 -17.49
CA VAL A 133 11.14 2.39 -18.43
C VAL A 133 9.84 2.90 -19.05
N GLY A 134 9.13 3.80 -18.36
CA GLY A 134 7.80 4.26 -18.72
C GLY A 134 6.69 3.28 -18.33
N SER A 135 5.46 3.79 -18.19
CA SER A 135 4.35 3.05 -17.56
C SER A 135 3.92 1.79 -18.30
N TYR A 136 3.86 1.81 -19.63
CA TYR A 136 3.37 0.66 -20.39
C TYR A 136 4.30 -0.55 -20.29
N GLU A 137 5.60 -0.34 -20.49
CA GLU A 137 6.59 -1.42 -20.45
C GLU A 137 6.81 -1.90 -19.01
N TYR A 138 6.82 -0.98 -18.04
CA TYR A 138 6.84 -1.34 -16.62
C TYR A 138 5.65 -2.20 -16.23
N LEU A 139 4.41 -1.78 -16.56
CA LEU A 139 3.20 -2.51 -16.22
C LEU A 139 3.19 -3.89 -16.89
N GLY A 140 3.53 -3.97 -18.17
CA GLY A 140 3.60 -5.24 -18.89
C GLY A 140 4.59 -6.23 -18.28
N LEU A 141 5.80 -5.79 -17.93
CA LEU A 141 6.82 -6.64 -17.32
C LEU A 141 6.46 -7.02 -15.88
N LEU A 142 6.02 -6.06 -15.06
CA LEU A 142 5.60 -6.31 -13.68
C LEU A 142 4.47 -7.34 -13.64
N SER A 143 3.43 -7.17 -14.48
CA SER A 143 2.31 -8.11 -14.55
C SER A 143 2.72 -9.49 -15.08
N ALA A 144 3.64 -9.57 -16.04
CA ALA A 144 4.12 -10.85 -16.55
C ALA A 144 4.86 -11.65 -15.46
N PHE A 145 5.79 -11.02 -14.74
CA PHE A 145 6.50 -11.69 -13.64
C PHE A 145 5.58 -11.95 -12.44
N GLY A 146 4.71 -11.00 -12.10
CA GLY A 146 3.71 -11.15 -11.04
C GLY A 146 2.78 -12.32 -11.29
N LEU A 147 2.37 -12.57 -12.54
CA LEU A 147 1.57 -13.74 -12.91
C LEU A 147 2.34 -15.06 -12.70
N ILE A 148 3.62 -15.11 -13.09
CA ILE A 148 4.45 -16.32 -12.92
C ILE A 148 4.60 -16.65 -11.42
N PHE A 149 4.99 -15.67 -10.61
CA PHE A 149 5.18 -15.88 -9.18
C PHE A 149 3.86 -16.11 -8.46
N GLY A 150 2.81 -15.36 -8.80
CA GLY A 150 1.48 -15.48 -8.22
C GLY A 150 0.87 -16.85 -8.44
N ILE A 151 0.88 -17.38 -9.68
CA ILE A 151 0.39 -18.74 -9.96
C ILE A 151 1.20 -19.78 -9.17
N SER A 152 2.53 -19.63 -9.14
CA SER A 152 3.41 -20.57 -8.43
C SER A 152 3.11 -20.58 -6.92
N GLN A 153 2.95 -19.41 -6.31
CA GLN A 153 2.63 -19.26 -4.90
C GLN A 153 1.23 -19.76 -4.56
N SER A 154 0.21 -19.39 -5.34
CA SER A 154 -1.16 -19.86 -5.12
C SER A 154 -1.27 -21.38 -5.27
N PHE A 155 -0.52 -21.99 -6.20
CA PHE A 155 -0.46 -23.45 -6.29
C PHE A 155 0.23 -24.08 -5.07
N ALA A 156 1.31 -23.49 -4.56
CA ALA A 156 2.05 -24.03 -3.42
C ALA A 156 1.32 -23.89 -2.08
N LEU A 157 0.62 -22.76 -1.86
CA LEU A 157 0.07 -22.38 -0.55
C LEU A 157 -1.45 -22.51 -0.46
N GLU A 158 -2.17 -22.36 -1.58
CA GLU A 158 -3.63 -22.11 -1.58
C GLU A 158 -4.43 -23.10 -2.43
N TYR A 159 -3.78 -24.07 -3.08
CA TYR A 159 -4.42 -25.03 -3.97
C TYR A 159 -5.65 -25.71 -3.35
N HIS A 160 -5.56 -26.10 -2.07
CA HIS A 160 -6.68 -26.70 -1.36
C HIS A 160 -7.85 -25.73 -1.13
N LYS A 161 -7.58 -24.45 -0.87
CA LYS A 161 -8.63 -23.42 -0.71
C LYS A 161 -9.33 -23.15 -2.05
N ILE A 162 -8.58 -23.12 -3.15
CA ILE A 162 -9.10 -22.85 -4.50
C ILE A 162 -9.99 -24.01 -4.98
N THR A 163 -9.58 -25.26 -4.77
CA THR A 163 -10.32 -26.44 -5.23
C THR A 163 -11.62 -26.69 -4.47
N GLN A 164 -11.77 -26.13 -3.26
CA GLN A 164 -12.97 -26.25 -2.43
C GLN A 164 -13.88 -25.01 -2.53
N MET A 165 -13.53 -24.04 -3.35
CA MET A 165 -14.26 -22.78 -3.47
C MET A 165 -15.64 -22.99 -4.12
N ASP A 166 -16.68 -22.41 -3.52
CA ASP A 166 -18.03 -22.43 -4.09
C ASP A 166 -18.22 -21.33 -5.16
N SER A 167 -19.31 -21.42 -5.92
CA SER A 167 -19.59 -20.47 -7.02
C SER A 167 -19.80 -19.03 -6.53
N SER A 168 -20.27 -18.84 -5.30
CA SER A 168 -20.50 -17.52 -4.73
C SER A 168 -19.18 -16.82 -4.42
N ASN A 169 -18.27 -17.50 -3.71
CA ASN A 169 -16.94 -16.95 -3.43
C ASN A 169 -16.12 -16.76 -4.71
N ALA A 170 -16.26 -17.66 -5.69
CA ALA A 170 -15.65 -17.47 -7.02
C ALA A 170 -16.11 -16.17 -7.69
N THR A 171 -17.39 -15.84 -7.57
CA THR A 171 -17.97 -14.60 -8.13
C THR A 171 -17.45 -13.36 -7.42
N PHE A 172 -17.39 -13.37 -6.08
CA PHE A 172 -16.81 -12.27 -5.31
C PHE A 172 -15.32 -12.07 -5.62
N LEU A 173 -14.57 -13.17 -5.78
CA LEU A 173 -13.17 -13.12 -6.17
C LEU A 173 -13.00 -12.52 -7.58
N ALA A 174 -13.89 -12.82 -8.51
CA ALA A 174 -13.86 -12.23 -9.85
C ALA A 174 -14.11 -10.71 -9.83
N PHE A 175 -15.07 -10.24 -9.02
CA PHE A 175 -15.29 -8.79 -8.84
C PHE A 175 -14.11 -8.10 -8.18
N TYR A 176 -13.52 -8.74 -7.16
CA TYR A 176 -12.30 -8.25 -6.52
C TYR A 176 -11.13 -8.16 -7.50
N ALA A 177 -10.92 -9.20 -8.31
CA ALA A 177 -9.89 -9.22 -9.35
C ALA A 177 -10.09 -8.12 -10.39
N LEU A 178 -11.33 -7.87 -10.82
CA LEU A 178 -11.64 -6.78 -11.75
C LEU A 178 -11.35 -5.41 -11.13
N ALA A 179 -11.74 -5.20 -9.87
CA ALA A 179 -11.49 -3.94 -9.16
C ALA A 179 -9.98 -3.68 -9.01
N ILE A 180 -9.21 -4.68 -8.59
CA ILE A 180 -7.75 -4.58 -8.46
C ILE A 180 -7.08 -4.42 -9.83
N PHE A 181 -7.57 -5.07 -10.88
CA PHE A 181 -7.05 -4.87 -12.23
C PHE A 181 -7.18 -3.41 -12.68
N VAL A 182 -8.35 -2.80 -12.48
CA VAL A 182 -8.57 -1.38 -12.80
C VAL A 182 -7.64 -0.50 -11.96
N PHE A 183 -7.55 -0.77 -10.65
CA PHE A 183 -6.67 -0.02 -9.75
C PHE A 183 -5.21 -0.08 -10.21
N TYR A 184 -4.61 -1.26 -10.34
CA TYR A 184 -3.22 -1.45 -10.75
C TYR A 184 -2.91 -0.93 -12.15
N SER A 185 -3.90 -0.95 -13.05
CA SER A 185 -3.74 -0.33 -14.38
C SER A 185 -3.59 1.18 -14.30
N LEU A 186 -4.19 1.83 -13.31
CA LEU A 186 -4.16 3.29 -13.15
C LEU A 186 -2.97 3.78 -12.30
N VAL A 187 -2.50 3.00 -11.32
CA VAL A 187 -1.42 3.41 -10.40
C VAL A 187 -0.18 3.94 -11.13
N PRO A 188 0.38 3.27 -12.16
CA PRO A 188 1.54 3.78 -12.89
C PRO A 188 1.33 5.18 -13.49
N PHE A 189 0.12 5.48 -13.96
CA PHE A 189 -0.19 6.78 -14.53
C PHE A 189 -0.34 7.85 -13.44
N VAL A 190 -0.95 7.49 -12.30
CA VAL A 190 -1.06 8.40 -11.15
C VAL A 190 0.32 8.75 -10.61
N ILE A 191 1.19 7.76 -10.38
CA ILE A 191 2.54 7.99 -9.85
C ILE A 191 3.37 8.87 -10.79
N LEU A 192 3.27 8.68 -12.13
CA LEU A 192 3.99 9.53 -13.09
C LEU A 192 3.62 11.02 -13.00
N HIS A 193 2.40 11.35 -12.58
CA HIS A 193 1.94 12.74 -12.46
C HIS A 193 2.02 13.26 -11.01
N THR A 194 2.39 12.41 -10.05
CA THR A 194 2.42 12.74 -8.63
C THR A 194 3.67 12.14 -7.98
N SER A 195 3.52 11.19 -7.04
CA SER A 195 4.59 10.43 -6.39
C SER A 195 4.02 9.20 -5.69
N ALA A 196 4.86 8.27 -5.27
CA ALA A 196 4.45 7.14 -4.43
C ALA A 196 3.89 7.61 -3.08
N THR A 197 4.47 8.66 -2.50
CA THR A 197 4.00 9.25 -1.25
C THR A 197 2.59 9.84 -1.42
N ALA A 198 2.35 10.58 -2.50
CA ALA A 198 1.03 11.16 -2.80
C ALA A 198 -0.03 10.07 -3.05
N LEU A 199 0.32 8.99 -3.77
CA LEU A 199 -0.57 7.84 -3.95
C LEU A 199 -0.93 7.22 -2.60
N ASN A 200 0.06 6.87 -1.77
CA ASN A 200 -0.18 6.26 -0.45
C ASN A 200 -1.03 7.16 0.46
N LEU A 201 -0.83 8.48 0.38
CA LEU A 201 -1.64 9.45 1.10
C LEU A 201 -3.08 9.53 0.54
N SER A 202 -3.28 9.40 -0.77
CA SER A 202 -4.62 9.37 -1.36
C SER A 202 -5.41 8.12 -0.98
N LEU A 203 -4.74 6.96 -0.95
CA LEU A 203 -5.36 5.66 -0.59
C LEU A 203 -5.92 5.62 0.82
N LEU A 204 -5.41 6.47 1.68
CA LEU A 204 -5.85 6.61 3.04
C LEU A 204 -7.24 7.24 3.17
N THR A 205 -7.63 8.07 2.21
CA THR A 205 -9.02 8.56 2.14
C THR A 205 -9.98 7.40 1.92
N THR A 206 -9.56 6.37 1.16
CA THR A 206 -10.29 5.11 1.00
C THR A 206 -10.57 4.44 2.33
N TYR A 207 -9.72 4.59 3.35
CA TYR A 207 -9.95 3.96 4.65
C TYR A 207 -11.18 4.52 5.37
N ILE A 208 -11.43 5.83 5.22
CA ILE A 208 -12.67 6.47 5.71
C ILE A 208 -13.88 5.86 4.98
N TYR A 209 -13.80 5.76 3.65
CA TYR A 209 -14.89 5.20 2.84
C TYR A 209 -15.13 3.71 3.13
N THR A 210 -14.08 2.92 3.35
CA THR A 210 -14.16 1.50 3.73
C THR A 210 -14.86 1.35 5.07
N LEU A 211 -14.57 2.21 6.05
CA LEU A 211 -15.22 2.20 7.36
C LEU A 211 -16.71 2.54 7.27
N ILE A 212 -17.05 3.59 6.52
CA ILE A 212 -18.45 3.98 6.28
C ILE A 212 -19.20 2.85 5.56
N GLY A 213 -18.60 2.30 4.51
CA GLY A 213 -19.14 1.17 3.77
C GLY A 213 -19.34 -0.06 4.67
N TYR A 214 -18.37 -0.36 5.54
CA TYR A 214 -18.47 -1.46 6.50
C TYR A 214 -19.68 -1.29 7.44
N MET A 215 -19.86 -0.09 8.02
CA MET A 215 -21.01 0.18 8.90
C MET A 215 -22.35 0.08 8.17
N ILE A 216 -22.44 0.63 6.95
CA ILE A 216 -23.70 0.67 6.19
C ILE A 216 -24.06 -0.71 5.64
N LEU A 217 -23.11 -1.42 5.02
CA LEU A 217 -23.36 -2.69 4.33
C LEU A 217 -23.56 -3.86 5.30
N PHE A 218 -22.80 -3.90 6.39
CA PHE A 218 -22.87 -5.00 7.36
C PHE A 218 -23.73 -4.68 8.59
N ASN A 219 -24.26 -3.46 8.69
CA ASN A 219 -25.07 -2.97 9.81
C ASN A 219 -24.39 -3.22 11.18
N GLN A 220 -23.06 -3.21 11.22
CA GLN A 220 -22.25 -3.48 12.40
C GLN A 220 -21.91 -2.18 13.12
N LYS A 221 -21.99 -2.20 14.45
CA LYS A 221 -21.56 -1.07 15.29
C LYS A 221 -20.08 -1.21 15.62
N LEU A 222 -19.33 -0.15 15.38
CA LEU A 222 -17.92 -0.08 15.78
C LEU A 222 -17.81 0.20 17.27
N GLU A 223 -16.87 -0.46 17.91
CA GLU A 223 -16.55 -0.21 19.30
C GLU A 223 -15.89 1.17 19.47
N TYR A 224 -16.12 1.80 20.62
CA TYR A 224 -15.73 3.20 20.85
C TYR A 224 -14.22 3.45 20.73
N TRP A 225 -13.38 2.46 21.04
CA TRP A 225 -11.92 2.58 20.93
C TRP A 225 -11.40 2.64 19.49
N TYR A 226 -12.14 2.11 18.51
CA TYR A 226 -11.76 2.28 17.10
C TYR A 226 -11.82 3.76 16.70
N PHE A 227 -12.81 4.52 17.20
CA PHE A 227 -12.89 5.96 16.94
C PHE A 227 -11.69 6.72 17.54
N GLY A 228 -11.23 6.33 18.73
CA GLY A 228 -10.04 6.91 19.36
C GLY A 228 -8.77 6.66 18.53
N SER A 229 -8.55 5.40 18.14
CA SER A 229 -7.40 5.00 17.29
C SER A 229 -7.43 5.73 15.95
N PHE A 230 -8.60 5.75 15.32
CA PHE A 230 -8.82 6.39 14.02
C PHE A 230 -8.62 7.90 14.07
N SER A 231 -9.06 8.56 15.15
CA SER A 231 -8.85 10.00 15.32
C SER A 231 -7.37 10.35 15.44
N LEU A 232 -6.58 9.56 16.17
CA LEU A 232 -5.13 9.75 16.27
C LEU A 232 -4.44 9.56 14.92
N VAL A 233 -4.78 8.49 14.21
CA VAL A 233 -4.26 8.20 12.87
C VAL A 233 -4.63 9.35 11.92
N LEU A 234 -5.90 9.73 11.82
CA LEU A 234 -6.35 10.83 10.96
C LEU A 234 -5.69 12.17 11.31
N ALA A 235 -5.50 12.48 12.59
CA ALA A 235 -4.81 13.69 12.99
C ALA A 235 -3.34 13.70 12.51
N GLY A 236 -2.64 12.57 12.65
CA GLY A 236 -1.27 12.42 12.15
C GLY A 236 -1.18 12.61 10.64
N LEU A 237 -2.16 12.10 9.91
CA LEU A 237 -2.25 12.15 8.46
C LEU A 237 -2.68 13.51 7.94
N ALA A 238 -3.61 14.18 8.62
CA ALA A 238 -3.97 15.55 8.32
C ALA A 238 -2.77 16.48 8.51
N LEU A 239 -1.98 16.27 9.57
CA LEU A 239 -0.77 17.04 9.81
C LEU A 239 0.32 16.76 8.76
N PHE A 240 0.39 15.53 8.25
CA PHE A 240 1.22 15.18 7.10
C PHE A 240 0.73 15.89 5.82
N TYR A 241 -0.58 15.87 5.52
CA TYR A 241 -1.19 16.47 4.33
C TYR A 241 -1.06 18.00 4.28
N LEU A 242 -1.27 18.66 5.42
CA LEU A 242 -1.21 20.12 5.53
C LEU A 242 0.21 20.68 5.45
N THR A 243 1.22 19.81 5.49
CA THR A 243 2.61 20.20 5.39
C THR A 243 3.13 19.87 4.00
N PRO A 244 3.50 20.86 3.16
CA PRO A 244 4.11 20.57 1.86
C PRO A 244 5.46 19.87 2.05
N GLU A 245 5.65 18.77 1.32
CA GLU A 245 6.93 18.09 1.18
C GLU A 245 7.90 18.98 0.39
N GLN A 246 9.20 18.95 0.71
CA GLN A 246 10.21 19.59 -0.14
C GLN A 246 10.84 18.50 -1.01
N THR A 247 10.35 18.36 -2.23
CA THR A 247 10.96 17.51 -3.25
C THR A 247 12.19 18.22 -3.82
N PHE A 248 13.34 17.53 -3.79
CA PHE A 248 14.49 17.93 -4.59
C PHE A 248 14.34 17.21 -5.92
N ASP A 249 14.09 17.97 -6.98
CA ASP A 249 14.06 17.40 -8.32
C ASP A 249 15.42 16.77 -8.63
N ILE A 250 15.44 15.63 -9.34
CA ILE A 250 16.68 14.90 -9.70
C ILE A 250 17.60 15.79 -10.59
N LYS A 251 17.11 16.95 -11.02
CA LYS A 251 17.85 18.02 -11.73
C LYS A 251 18.40 19.16 -10.87
N GLY A 252 18.22 19.14 -9.55
CA GLY A 252 18.84 20.13 -8.66
C GLY A 252 18.18 21.51 -8.63
N GLU A 253 16.97 21.65 -9.16
CA GLU A 253 16.13 22.83 -8.95
C GLU A 253 15.04 22.50 -7.94
N SER A 254 15.01 23.27 -6.84
CA SER A 254 13.94 23.20 -5.85
C SER A 254 12.73 23.99 -6.35
N GLU A 255 11.58 23.35 -6.49
CA GLU A 255 10.31 24.10 -6.57
C GLU A 255 9.99 24.64 -5.17
N VAL A 256 9.69 25.94 -5.14
CA VAL A 256 9.40 26.75 -3.94
C VAL A 256 7.95 26.59 -3.52
#